data_AF-A0A7C1EXS4-F1
#
_entry.id   AF-A0A7C1EXS4-F1
#
_cell.length_a   1.000
_cell.length_b   1.000
_cell.length_c   1.000
_cell.angle_alpha   90.00
_cell.angle_beta   90.00
_cell.angle_gamma   90.00
#
_symmetry.space_group_name_H-M   'P 1'
#
loop_
_entity.id
_entity.type
_entity.pdbx_description
1 polymer ?
#
loop_
_entity_poly.entity_id
_entity_poly.type
_entity_poly.pdbx_seq_one_letter_code
_entity_poly.pdbx_strand_id
1 'polypeptide(L)' 'MIYKVSYVVLGGKHPGAIRTQPEAPQIGSQIRLGRRIFEIVEVSEIMPPRDDFAFLHATLKLVEKAPEKPAL' A
#
# COMPACT_ATOMS: atom_id res chain seq x y z
N MET A 1 -18.77 0.56 -3.76
CA MET A 1 -17.79 0.00 -2.81
C MET A 1 -16.63 0.95 -2.54
N ILE A 2 -16.31 1.15 -1.25
CA ILE A 2 -15.23 1.98 -0.71
C ILE A 2 -14.32 1.08 0.13
N TYR A 3 -13.01 1.17 -0.11
CA TYR A 3 -12.00 0.38 0.60
C TYR A 3 -11.34 1.24 1.67
N LYS A 4 -11.34 0.75 2.91
CA LYS A 4 -10.52 1.30 3.99
C LYS A 4 -9.30 0.40 4.17
N VAL A 5 -8.16 0.87 3.68
CA VAL A 5 -6.93 0.09 3.58
C VAL A 5 -5.95 0.53 4.65
N SER A 6 -5.52 -0.42 5.49
CA SER A 6 -4.39 -0.26 6.42
C SER A 6 -3.10 -0.69 5.71
N TYR A 7 -2.29 0.28 5.33
CA TYR A 7 -0.98 0.07 4.73
C TYR A 7 0.10 -0.01 5.80
N VAL A 8 0.77 -1.15 5.89
CA VAL A 8 1.82 -1.42 6.88
C VAL A 8 3.13 -1.71 6.18
N VAL A 9 4.21 -1.03 6.58
CA VAL A 9 5.54 -1.25 6.00
C VAL A 9 6.28 -2.37 6.74
N LEU A 10 6.76 -3.35 5.96
CA LEU A 10 7.59 -4.43 6.46
C LEU A 10 8.81 -3.90 7.21
N GLY A 11 9.10 -4.54 8.34
CA GLY A 11 10.21 -4.17 9.22
C GLY A 11 9.95 -2.96 10.12
N GLY A 12 8.78 -2.31 10.05
CA GLY A 12 8.35 -1.29 11.02
C GLY A 12 9.17 0.00 11.05
N LYS A 13 10.12 0.17 10.13
CA LYS A 13 11.04 1.34 10.08
C LYS A 13 10.43 2.59 9.46
N HIS A 14 9.25 2.47 8.84
CA HIS A 14 8.58 3.56 8.14
C HIS A 14 7.13 3.68 8.59
N PRO A 15 6.58 4.90 8.62
CA PRO A 15 5.18 5.10 8.98
C PRO A 15 4.28 4.38 7.96
N GLY A 16 3.32 3.63 8.46
CA GLY A 16 2.19 3.14 7.67
C GLY A 16 1.19 4.26 7.35
N ALA A 17 0.07 3.89 6.75
CA ALA A 17 -1.03 4.82 6.51
C ALA A 17 -2.36 4.09 6.48
N ILE A 18 -3.43 4.77 6.87
CA ILE A 18 -4.80 4.29 6.59
C ILE A 18 -5.37 5.19 5.51
N ARG A 19 -5.88 4.61 4.42
CA ARG A 19 -6.53 5.35 3.33
C ARG A 19 -7.92 4.82 3.06
N THR A 20 -8.80 5.74 2.72
CA THR A 20 -10.10 5.43 2.12
C THR A 20 -9.98 5.67 0.62
N GLN A 21 -10.26 4.67 -0.20
CA GLN A 21 -10.07 4.71 -1.65
C GLN A 21 -11.17 3.95 -2.39
N PRO A 22 -11.52 4.36 -3.62
CA PRO A 22 -12.57 3.69 -4.41
C PRO A 22 -12.11 2.38 -5.07
N GLU A 23 -10.81 2.15 -5.13
CA GLU A 23 -10.20 0.99 -5.80
C GLU A 23 -9.48 0.11 -4.78
N ALA A 24 -9.58 -1.21 -4.91
CA ALA A 24 -8.85 -2.14 -4.06
C ALA A 24 -7.34 -2.02 -4.32
N PRO A 25 -6.48 -2.11 -3.28
CA PRO A 25 -5.04 -2.23 -3.45
C PRO A 25 -4.72 -3.50 -4.24
N GLN A 26 -3.71 -3.42 -5.11
CA GLN A 26 -3.28 -4.52 -5.96
C GLN A 26 -1.84 -4.90 -5.61
N ILE A 27 -1.57 -6.20 -5.47
CA ILE A 27 -0.19 -6.70 -5.30
C ILE A 27 0.66 -6.29 -6.52
N GLY A 28 1.91 -5.90 -6.27
CA GLY A 28 2.85 -5.37 -7.27
C GLY A 28 2.66 -3.87 -7.58
N SER A 29 1.55 -3.26 -7.18
CA SER A 29 1.37 -1.82 -7.35
C SER A 29 2.26 -1.03 -6.40
N GLN A 30 2.68 0.16 -6.86
CA GLN A 30 3.51 1.06 -6.08
C GLN A 30 2.68 2.19 -5.47
N ILE A 31 2.95 2.50 -4.21
CA ILE A 31 2.33 3.63 -3.53
C ILE A 31 3.39 4.54 -2.90
N ARG A 32 3.08 5.84 -2.86
CA ARG A 32 3.93 6.83 -2.20
C ARG A 32 3.45 7.08 -0.78
N LEU A 33 4.33 6.85 0.20
CA LEU A 33 4.14 7.29 1.58
C LEU A 33 5.22 8.34 1.91
N GLY A 34 4.80 9.58 2.12
CA GLY A 34 5.71 10.72 2.26
C GLY A 34 6.57 10.91 1.01
N ARG A 35 7.89 10.76 1.16
CA ARG A 35 8.91 10.90 0.10
C ARG A 35 9.40 9.57 -0.49
N ARG A 36 8.89 8.45 0.00
CA ARG A 36 9.35 7.10 -0.37
C ARG A 36 8.29 6.36 -1.16
N ILE A 37 8.75 5.47 -2.04
CA ILE A 37 7.91 4.59 -2.84
C ILE A 37 7.99 3.18 -2.25
N PHE A 38 6.85 2.54 -2.16
CA PHE A 38 6.70 1.20 -1.61
C PHE A 38 5.89 0.36 -2.59
N GLU A 39 6.20 -0.93 -2.66
CA GLU A 39 5.46 -1.92 -3.42
C GLU A 39 4.53 -2.68 -2.48
N ILE A 40 3.29 -2.90 -2.91
CA ILE A 40 2.34 -3.74 -2.20
C ILE A 40 2.71 -5.20 -2.47
N VAL A 41 3.07 -5.94 -1.44
CA VAL A 41 3.50 -7.35 -1.56
C VAL A 41 2.46 -8.34 -1.07
N GLU A 42 1.47 -7.87 -0.31
CA GLU A 42 0.37 -8.68 0.20
C GLU A 42 -0.86 -7.80 0.37
N VAL A 43 -2.03 -8.37 0.09
CA VAL A 43 -3.33 -7.77 0.41
C VAL A 43 -4.18 -8.85 1.08
N SER A 44 -4.70 -8.56 2.26
CA SER A 44 -5.58 -9.44 3.00
C SER A 44 -6.84 -8.71 3.47
N GLU A 45 -7.96 -9.41 3.43
CA GLU A 45 -9.22 -8.91 3.96
C GLU A 45 -9.25 -9.13 5.48
N ILE A 46 -9.49 -8.08 6.25
CA ILE A 46 -9.50 -8.14 7.72
C ILE A 46 -10.83 -8.70 8.23
N MET A 47 -11.92 -8.38 7.53
CA MET A 47 -13.26 -8.88 7.83
C MET A 47 -14.12 -8.88 6.57
N PRO A 48 -15.15 -9.74 6.50
CA PRO A 48 -16.09 -9.76 5.39
C PRO A 48 -16.62 -8.35 5.09
N PRO A 49 -16.76 -7.96 3.80
CA PRO A 49 -17.30 -6.67 3.44
C PRO A 49 -18.72 -6.48 4.00
N ARG A 50 -19.04 -5.25 4.38
CA ARG A 50 -20.36 -4.87 4.89
C ARG A 50 -20.90 -3.72 4.07
N ASP A 51 -22.11 -3.90 3.55
CA ASP A 51 -22.74 -2.94 2.66
C ASP A 51 -21.79 -2.57 1.51
N ASP A 52 -21.43 -1.29 1.40
CA ASP A 52 -20.53 -0.74 0.41
C ASP A 52 -19.07 -0.56 0.92
N PHE A 53 -18.69 -1.19 2.04
CA PHE A 53 -17.36 -1.04 2.64
C PHE A 53 -16.59 -2.36 2.79
N ALA A 54 -15.29 -2.32 2.49
CA ALA A 54 -14.34 -3.39 2.82
C ALA A 54 -13.14 -2.87 3.61
N PHE A 55 -12.70 -3.65 4.59
CA PHE A 55 -11.51 -3.36 5.39
C PHE A 55 -10.37 -4.26 4.95
N LEU A 56 -9.36 -3.66 4.35
CA LEU A 56 -8.22 -4.38 3.80
C LEU A 56 -6.94 -4.03 4.57
N HIS A 57 -6.06 -5.00 4.69
CA HIS A 57 -4.68 -4.83 5.10
C HIS A 57 -3.80 -4.96 3.86
N ALA A 58 -2.86 -4.05 3.69
CA ALA A 58 -1.87 -4.11 2.61
C ALA A 58 -0.46 -4.01 3.18
N THR A 59 0.33 -5.05 2.95
CA THR A 59 1.73 -5.11 3.38
C THR A 59 2.61 -4.49 2.32
N LEU A 60 3.53 -3.62 2.73
CA LEU A 60 4.39 -2.85 1.86
C LEU A 60 5.86 -3.22 2.04
N LYS A 61 6.59 -3.28 0.92
CA LYS A 61 8.05 -3.37 0.89
C LYS A 61 8.62 -2.07 0.32
N LEU A 62 9.67 -1.53 0.93
CA LEU A 62 10.37 -0.36 0.39
C LEU A 62 10.97 -0.71 -0.97
N VAL A 63 10.70 0.12 -1.98
CA VAL A 63 11.38 0.03 -3.28
C VAL A 63 12.69 0.81 -3.15
N GLU A 64 13.80 0.12 -2.90
CA GLU A 64 15.13 0.72 -3.01
C GLU A 64 15.45 0.95 -4.49
N LYS A 65 15.01 2.08 -5.04
CA LYS A 65 15.62 2.63 -6.24
C LYS A 65 16.10 4.05 -5.96
N ALA A 66 17.42 4.19 -5.88
CA ALA A 66 18.07 5.46 -6.13
C ALA A 66 17.60 5.99 -7.50
N PRO A 67 17.55 7.31 -7.72
CA PRO A 67 17.28 7.82 -9.06
C PRO A 67 18.35 7.27 -10.00
N GLU A 68 17.96 6.39 -10.94
CA GLU A 68 18.74 6.13 -12.14
C GLU A 68 18.90 7.49 -12.83
N LYS A 69 20.12 8.05 -12.77
CA LYS A 69 20.48 9.14 -13.67
C LYS A 69 20.30 8.61 -15.10
N PRO A 70 19.66 9.36 -16.01
CA PRO A 70 19.76 9.02 -17.41
C PRO A 70 21.23 9.16 -17.81
N ALA A 71 21.82 8.07 -18.29
CA ALA A 71 23.08 8.10 -19.00
C ALA A 71 22.76 8.20 -20.49
N LEU A 72 23.41 9.18 -21.13
CA LEU A 72 23.42 9.59 -22.54
C LEU A 72 22.42 10.68 -22.91
#